data_AF-A0A660UB33-F1
#
_entry.id   AF-A0A660UB33-F1
#
_cell.length_a   1.000
_cell.length_b   1.000
_cell.length_c   1.000
_cell.angle_alpha   90.00
_cell.angle_beta   90.00
_cell.angle_gamma   90.00
#
_symmetry.space_group_name_H-M   'P 1'
#
loop_
_entity.id
_entity.type
_entity.pdbx_description
1 polymer ?
#
loop_
_entity_poly.entity_id
_entity_poly.type
_entity_poly.pdbx_seq_one_letter_code
_entity_poly.pdbx_strand_id
1 'polypeptide(L)'
;MRKINGVEFYEYYPGSTTSGEPSAIAIPFSGSGLWAPIKGVIALEPDLITIKGIRFYQQEETPGLGGEIASDWFQKQFKGKKILSADGKPGFKITKPGKARGPNEVDGITGATMTSERVQAIIDELAKKIWEVRDKYVRH
;
A
#
# COMPACT_ATOMS: atom_id res chain seq x y z
N MET A 1 11.96 14.71 1.52
CA MET A 1 11.32 13.76 2.46
C MET A 1 10.63 14.59 3.53
N ARG A 2 9.37 14.28 3.83
CA ARG A 2 8.58 14.90 4.90
C ARG A 2 8.21 13.82 5.90
N LYS A 3 8.27 14.09 7.21
CA LYS A 3 7.88 13.14 8.26
C LYS A 3 6.81 13.74 9.14
N ILE A 4 5.65 13.10 9.23
CA ILE A 4 4.49 13.59 9.98
C ILE A 4 3.97 12.45 10.85
N ASN A 5 3.98 12.65 12.17
CA ASN A 5 3.56 11.64 13.17
C ASN A 5 4.12 10.22 12.89
N GLY A 6 5.39 10.13 12.47
CA GLY A 6 6.05 8.86 12.20
C GLY A 6 5.82 8.27 10.79
N VAL A 7 4.93 8.87 9.97
CA VAL A 7 4.77 8.52 8.55
C VAL A 7 5.78 9.32 7.73
N GLU A 8 6.56 8.62 6.90
CA GLU A 8 7.56 9.23 6.03
C GLU A 8 7.04 9.31 4.59
N PHE A 9 7.07 10.51 4.03
CA PHE A 9 6.62 10.82 2.67
C PHE A 9 7.83 11.22 1.81
N TYR A 10 8.03 10.49 0.73
CA TYR A 10 9.06 10.73 -0.27
C TYR A 10 8.39 11.20 -1.56
N GLU A 11 8.46 12.50 -1.81
CA GLU A 11 7.82 13.15 -2.95
C GLU A 11 8.69 13.04 -4.20
N TYR A 12 8.06 12.72 -5.32
CA TYR A 12 8.70 12.69 -6.63
C TYR A 12 8.12 13.79 -7.53
N TYR A 13 9.00 14.66 -8.01
CA TYR A 13 8.68 15.72 -8.98
C TYR A 13 9.44 15.43 -10.28
N PRO A 14 8.76 15.06 -11.37
CA PRO A 14 9.41 15.00 -12.68
C PRO A 14 9.79 16.41 -13.10
N GLY A 15 10.87 16.57 -13.87
CA GLY A 15 11.43 17.89 -14.22
C GLY A 15 10.51 18.85 -15.00
N SER A 16 9.28 18.46 -15.32
CA SER A 16 8.31 19.22 -16.11
C SER A 16 7.02 19.60 -15.35
N THR A 17 6.87 19.29 -14.06
CA THR A 17 5.65 19.66 -13.32
C THR A 17 5.59 21.16 -13.04
N THR A 18 4.56 21.81 -13.56
CA THR A 18 4.27 23.24 -13.34
C THR A 18 3.36 23.51 -12.14
N SER A 19 2.70 22.48 -11.60
CA SER A 19 1.68 22.61 -10.55
C SER A 19 2.23 22.76 -9.13
N GLY A 20 3.54 22.57 -8.92
CA GLY A 20 4.12 22.54 -7.57
C GLY A 20 3.71 21.33 -6.74
N GLU A 21 2.93 20.40 -7.30
CA GLU A 21 2.49 19.16 -6.64
C GLU A 21 3.36 17.96 -7.07
N PRO A 22 3.62 17.01 -6.16
CA PRO A 22 4.38 15.81 -6.50
C PRO A 22 3.59 14.92 -7.46
N SER A 23 4.26 14.33 -8.45
CA SER A 23 3.65 13.34 -9.34
C SER A 23 3.42 12.00 -8.65
N ALA A 24 4.19 11.69 -7.60
CA ALA A 24 4.00 10.50 -6.78
C ALA A 24 4.53 10.74 -5.37
N ILE A 25 3.93 10.07 -4.39
CA ILE A 25 4.34 10.12 -3.00
C ILE A 25 4.60 8.70 -2.53
N ALA A 26 5.86 8.36 -2.30
CA ALA A 26 6.28 7.04 -1.82
C ALA A 26 6.31 7.02 -0.28
N ILE A 27 5.75 5.96 0.30
CA ILE A 27 5.60 5.78 1.74
C ILE A 27 6.10 4.37 2.08
N PRO A 28 7.23 4.23 2.79
CA PRO A 28 7.70 2.92 3.23
C PRO A 28 6.80 2.36 4.33
N PHE A 29 6.65 1.05 4.35
CA PHE A 29 5.92 0.34 5.38
C PHE A 29 6.65 -0.93 5.81
N SER A 30 6.35 -1.37 7.03
CA SER A 30 6.87 -2.60 7.60
C SER A 30 5.84 -3.16 8.57
N GLY A 31 5.75 -4.48 8.68
CA GLY A 31 5.00 -5.13 9.75
C GLY A 31 5.24 -6.62 9.79
N SER A 32 4.62 -7.29 10.75
CA SER A 32 4.85 -8.71 11.00
C SER A 32 4.26 -9.58 9.89
N GLY A 33 5.12 -10.34 9.20
CA GLY A 33 4.72 -11.46 8.37
C GLY A 33 4.38 -12.70 9.19
N LEU A 34 4.34 -13.86 8.54
CA LEU A 34 4.18 -15.15 9.22
C LEU A 34 5.49 -15.59 9.87
N TRP A 35 6.62 -15.42 9.18
CA TRP A 35 7.93 -15.88 9.65
C TRP A 35 8.86 -14.72 10.06
N ALA A 36 8.85 -13.63 9.30
CA ALA A 36 9.71 -12.47 9.51
C ALA A 36 8.98 -11.17 9.13
N PRO A 37 9.54 -9.99 9.44
CA PRO A 37 8.96 -8.73 8.99
C PRO A 37 8.86 -8.65 7.46
N ILE A 38 7.68 -8.25 6.97
CA ILE A 38 7.46 -7.88 5.58
C ILE A 38 7.68 -6.37 5.47
N LYS A 39 8.48 -5.95 4.49
CA LYS A 39 8.73 -4.53 4.19
C LYS A 39 8.46 -4.22 2.74
N GLY A 40 7.97 -3.00 2.54
CA GLY A 40 7.69 -2.51 1.21
C GLY A 40 7.61 -1.00 1.14
N VAL A 41 7.25 -0.52 -0.04
CA VAL A 41 6.94 0.87 -0.32
C VAL A 41 5.64 0.91 -1.10
N ILE A 42 4.72 1.78 -0.69
CA ILE A 42 3.53 2.11 -1.48
C ILE A 42 3.73 3.48 -2.09
N ALA A 43 3.46 3.62 -3.37
CA ALA A 43 3.41 4.91 -4.05
C ALA A 43 1.96 5.31 -4.23
N LEU A 44 1.61 6.52 -3.80
CA LEU A 44 0.30 7.12 -3.98
C LEU A 44 0.37 8.25 -5.00
N GLU A 45 -0.76 8.52 -5.66
CA GLU A 45 -0.99 9.76 -6.38
C GLU A 45 -1.05 10.94 -5.38
N PRO A 46 -0.90 12.20 -5.83
CA PRO A 46 -0.95 13.37 -4.96
C PRO A 46 -2.23 13.53 -4.12
N ASP A 47 -3.31 12.81 -4.45
CA ASP A 47 -4.54 12.77 -3.63
C ASP A 47 -4.38 12.06 -2.27
N LEU A 48 -3.25 11.35 -2.06
CA LEU A 48 -2.95 10.47 -0.93
C LEU A 48 -4.00 9.36 -0.72
N ILE A 49 -4.71 8.97 -1.78
CA ILE A 49 -5.79 7.99 -1.74
C ILE A 49 -5.55 6.90 -2.78
N THR A 50 -5.23 7.30 -4.01
CA THR A 50 -5.11 6.39 -5.15
C THR A 50 -3.70 5.80 -5.20
N ILE A 51 -3.64 4.48 -5.25
CA ILE A 51 -2.39 3.73 -5.29
C ILE A 51 -1.83 3.75 -6.70
N LYS A 52 -0.65 4.36 -6.86
CA LYS A 52 0.12 4.36 -8.10
C LYS A 52 0.86 3.04 -8.31
N GLY A 53 1.28 2.41 -7.22
CA GLY A 53 1.89 1.09 -7.21
C GLY A 53 2.35 0.68 -5.80
N ILE A 54 2.74 -0.57 -5.64
CA ILE A 54 3.31 -1.10 -4.40
C ILE A 54 4.50 -1.98 -4.74
N ARG A 55 5.50 -2.02 -3.85
CA ARG A 55 6.60 -2.97 -3.95
C ARG A 55 6.95 -3.59 -2.60
N PHE A 56 6.92 -4.92 -2.51
CA PHE A 56 7.48 -5.67 -1.38
C PHE A 56 8.91 -6.05 -1.70
N TYR A 57 9.88 -5.56 -0.91
CA TYR A 57 11.30 -5.75 -1.18
C TYR A 57 12.01 -6.61 -0.13
N GLN A 58 11.37 -6.87 1.02
CA GLN A 58 11.89 -7.79 2.05
C GLN A 58 10.73 -8.61 2.62
N GLN A 59 10.91 -9.93 2.65
CA GLN A 59 9.98 -10.92 3.20
C GLN A 59 10.70 -12.29 3.34
N GLU A 60 10.21 -13.17 4.21
CA GLU A 60 10.72 -14.55 4.38
C GLU A 60 9.58 -15.59 4.37
N GLU A 61 8.48 -15.26 3.72
CA GLU A 61 7.34 -16.15 3.50
C GLU A 61 7.73 -17.34 2.60
N THR A 62 6.98 -18.44 2.71
CA THR A 62 7.28 -19.67 1.98
C THR A 62 7.21 -19.43 0.45
N PRO A 63 8.29 -19.70 -0.31
CA PRO A 63 8.28 -19.57 -1.77
C PRO A 63 7.18 -20.41 -2.43
N GLY A 64 6.51 -19.86 -3.45
CA GLY A 64 5.36 -20.49 -4.11
C GLY A 64 4.05 -20.47 -3.33
N LEU A 65 4.06 -19.94 -2.10
CA LEU A 65 2.87 -19.65 -1.29
C LEU A 65 2.89 -18.15 -0.92
N GLY A 66 3.15 -17.82 0.34
CA GLY A 66 3.18 -16.43 0.80
C GLY A 66 4.26 -15.58 0.15
N GLY A 67 5.37 -16.19 -0.31
CA GLY A 67 6.44 -15.48 -1.00
C GLY A 67 5.98 -14.79 -2.29
N GLU A 68 4.84 -15.22 -2.86
CA GLU A 68 4.23 -14.61 -4.05
C GLU A 68 3.78 -13.17 -3.83
N ILE A 69 3.80 -12.63 -2.61
CA ILE A 69 3.60 -11.20 -2.38
C ILE A 69 4.64 -10.34 -3.12
N ALA A 70 5.85 -10.88 -3.36
CA ALA A 70 6.92 -10.22 -4.11
C ALA A 70 6.80 -10.42 -5.63
N SER A 71 5.81 -11.16 -6.10
CA SER A 71 5.59 -11.41 -7.53
C SER A 71 5.01 -10.19 -8.24
N ASP A 72 5.28 -10.10 -9.54
CA ASP A 72 4.74 -9.06 -10.41
C ASP A 72 3.21 -9.09 -10.47
N TRP A 73 2.63 -10.30 -10.55
CA TRP A 73 1.19 -10.47 -10.73
C TRP A 73 0.42 -9.96 -9.52
N PHE A 74 0.92 -10.22 -8.30
CA PHE A 74 0.25 -9.80 -7.07
C PHE A 74 0.36 -8.28 -6.88
N GLN A 75 1.55 -7.72 -7.05
CA GLN A 75 1.81 -6.29 -6.85
C GLN A 75 1.09 -5.40 -7.88
N LYS A 76 0.94 -5.87 -9.13
CA LYS A 76 0.21 -5.13 -10.18
C LYS A 76 -1.27 -4.93 -9.86
N GLN A 77 -1.88 -5.80 -9.04
CA GLN A 77 -3.30 -5.66 -8.66
C GLN A 77 -3.60 -4.35 -7.90
N PHE A 78 -2.60 -3.79 -7.22
CA PHE A 78 -2.78 -2.60 -6.37
C PHE A 78 -2.86 -1.31 -7.17
N LYS A 79 -2.36 -1.28 -8.41
CA LYS A 79 -2.37 -0.05 -9.22
C LYS A 79 -3.80 0.39 -9.52
N GLY A 80 -4.11 1.66 -9.25
CA GLY A 80 -5.44 2.25 -9.40
C GLY A 80 -6.43 1.89 -8.29
N LYS A 81 -6.04 1.05 -7.32
CA LYS A 81 -6.82 0.79 -6.11
C LYS A 81 -6.71 1.98 -5.15
N LYS A 82 -7.56 2.01 -4.13
CA LYS A 82 -7.60 3.08 -3.12
C LYS A 82 -7.27 2.52 -1.76
N ILE A 83 -6.61 3.31 -0.92
CA ILE A 83 -6.41 3.00 0.50
C ILE A 83 -7.66 3.27 1.36
N LEU A 84 -8.75 3.73 0.73
CA LEU A 84 -10.04 3.99 1.37
C LEU A 84 -11.09 3.03 0.84
N SER A 85 -11.97 2.55 1.71
CA SER A 85 -13.18 1.81 1.36
C SER A 85 -14.19 2.67 0.59
N ALA A 86 -15.21 2.02 0.04
CA ALA A 86 -16.26 2.68 -0.73
C ALA A 86 -17.07 3.71 0.09
N ASP A 87 -17.15 3.56 1.41
CA ASP A 87 -17.76 4.53 2.33
C ASP A 87 -16.78 5.63 2.78
N GLY A 88 -15.59 5.73 2.16
CA GLY A 88 -14.62 6.79 2.40
C GLY A 88 -13.80 6.64 3.67
N LYS A 89 -13.82 5.47 4.32
CA LYS A 89 -13.02 5.19 5.52
C LYS A 89 -11.65 4.59 5.16
N PRO A 90 -10.59 4.84 5.94
CA PRO A 90 -9.32 4.17 5.72
C PRO A 90 -9.47 2.66 5.89
N GLY A 91 -8.99 1.92 4.89
CA GLY A 91 -8.85 0.48 4.99
C GLY A 91 -8.70 -0.21 3.65
N PHE A 92 -8.07 -1.38 3.69
CA PHE A 92 -7.76 -2.18 2.52
C PHE A 92 -8.11 -3.64 2.77
N LYS A 93 -8.46 -4.37 1.72
CA LYS A 93 -8.88 -5.76 1.83
C LYS A 93 -8.21 -6.65 0.80
N ILE A 94 -7.72 -7.79 1.27
CA ILE A 94 -7.24 -8.87 0.42
C ILE A 94 -8.29 -9.97 0.49
N THR A 95 -9.01 -10.17 -0.60
CA THR A 95 -10.11 -11.13 -0.66
C THR A 95 -9.61 -12.53 -0.95
N LYS A 96 -10.50 -13.52 -0.90
CA LYS A 96 -10.23 -14.82 -1.53
C LYS A 96 -9.89 -14.63 -3.02
N PRO A 97 -9.07 -15.50 -3.63
CA PRO A 97 -8.73 -15.42 -5.05
C PRO A 97 -9.97 -15.31 -5.95
N GLY A 98 -9.95 -14.39 -6.92
CA GLY A 98 -11.02 -14.13 -7.88
C GLY A 98 -12.26 -13.41 -7.32
N LYS A 99 -12.21 -12.90 -6.09
CA LYS A 99 -13.36 -12.26 -5.41
C LYS A 99 -13.21 -10.75 -5.23
N ALA A 100 -12.06 -10.15 -5.55
CA ALA A 100 -11.89 -8.71 -5.43
C ALA A 100 -12.80 -7.97 -6.41
N ARG A 101 -13.63 -7.06 -5.90
CA ARG A 101 -14.55 -6.25 -6.72
C ARG A 101 -14.47 -4.77 -6.36
N GLY A 102 -14.08 -4.46 -5.13
CA GLY A 102 -14.03 -3.10 -4.63
C GLY A 102 -12.82 -2.28 -5.10
N PRO A 103 -12.89 -0.95 -4.91
CA PRO A 103 -11.79 -0.04 -5.22
C PRO A 103 -10.60 -0.22 -4.27
N ASN A 104 -10.78 -0.78 -3.09
CA ASN A 104 -9.75 -1.05 -2.09
C ASN A 104 -9.52 -2.55 -1.86
N GLU A 105 -9.83 -3.35 -2.87
CA GLU A 105 -9.72 -4.81 -2.81
C GLU A 105 -8.76 -5.34 -3.88
N VAL A 106 -7.96 -6.34 -3.49
CA VAL A 106 -7.17 -7.19 -4.40
C VAL A 106 -7.38 -8.66 -4.05
N ASP A 107 -7.11 -9.54 -5.00
CA ASP A 107 -7.18 -10.97 -4.78
C ASP A 107 -5.97 -11.45 -3.97
N GLY A 108 -6.24 -12.26 -2.96
CA GLY A 108 -5.23 -12.97 -2.19
C GLY A 108 -4.56 -14.08 -2.98
N ILE A 109 -3.51 -14.64 -2.38
CA ILE A 109 -2.72 -15.71 -2.99
C ILE A 109 -3.32 -17.06 -2.61
N THR A 110 -3.59 -17.91 -3.61
CA THR A 110 -4.09 -19.28 -3.39
C THR A 110 -3.14 -20.06 -2.50
N GLY A 111 -3.65 -20.66 -1.43
CA GLY A 111 -2.85 -21.45 -0.48
C GLY A 111 -2.05 -20.62 0.53
N ALA A 112 -2.12 -19.29 0.49
CA ALA A 112 -1.37 -18.40 1.39
C ALA A 112 -2.29 -17.41 2.13
N THR A 113 -3.37 -17.92 2.73
CA THR A 113 -4.36 -17.13 3.47
C THR A 113 -3.72 -16.34 4.62
N MET A 114 -2.87 -16.97 5.44
CA MET A 114 -2.24 -16.30 6.58
C MET A 114 -1.35 -15.13 6.14
N THR A 115 -0.51 -15.33 5.13
CA THR A 115 0.32 -14.24 4.57
C THR A 115 -0.55 -13.12 4.01
N SER A 116 -1.63 -13.48 3.30
CA SER A 116 -2.59 -12.51 2.77
C SER A 116 -3.23 -11.67 3.90
N GLU A 117 -3.61 -12.29 5.00
CA GLU A 117 -4.13 -11.60 6.19
C GLU A 117 -3.10 -10.68 6.85
N ARG A 118 -1.82 -11.12 6.94
CA ARG A 118 -0.72 -10.27 7.45
C ARG A 118 -0.50 -9.05 6.57
N VAL A 119 -0.42 -9.21 5.25
CA VAL A 119 -0.26 -8.09 4.32
C VAL A 119 -1.47 -7.15 4.39
N GLN A 120 -2.69 -7.68 4.48
CA GLN A 120 -3.88 -6.86 4.64
C GLN A 120 -3.78 -5.99 5.89
N ALA A 121 -3.42 -6.57 7.04
CA ALA A 121 -3.29 -5.83 8.29
C ALA A 121 -2.25 -4.70 8.20
N ILE A 122 -1.10 -4.97 7.56
CA ILE A 122 -0.05 -3.96 7.34
C ILE A 122 -0.56 -2.78 6.51
N ILE A 123 -1.26 -3.06 5.41
CA ILE A 123 -1.76 -2.01 4.51
C ILE A 123 -2.95 -1.26 5.14
N ASP A 124 -3.81 -1.95 5.89
CA ASP A 124 -4.90 -1.36 6.63
C ASP A 124 -4.40 -0.38 7.72
N GLU A 125 -3.37 -0.78 8.48
CA GLU A 125 -2.73 0.09 9.46
C GLU A 125 -2.07 1.31 8.79
N LEU A 126 -1.37 1.08 7.66
CA LEU A 126 -0.78 2.16 6.89
C LEU A 126 -1.83 3.15 6.39
N ALA A 127 -2.95 2.66 5.86
CA ALA A 127 -4.05 3.49 5.38
C ALA A 127 -4.61 4.39 6.48
N LYS A 128 -4.79 3.84 7.70
CA LYS A 128 -5.23 4.60 8.88
C LYS A 128 -4.24 5.70 9.24
N LYS A 129 -2.94 5.37 9.33
CA LYS A 129 -1.89 6.35 9.65
C LYS A 129 -1.81 7.49 8.62
N ILE A 130 -1.89 7.16 7.33
CA ILE A 130 -1.91 8.17 6.25
C ILE A 130 -3.13 9.07 6.40
N TRP A 131 -4.31 8.49 6.65
CA TRP A 131 -5.55 9.23 6.81
C TRP A 131 -5.49 10.22 7.98
N GLU A 132 -4.96 9.79 9.13
CA GLU A 132 -4.80 10.64 10.33
C GLU A 132 -3.91 11.86 10.10
N VAL A 133 -2.92 11.76 9.22
CA VAL A 133 -1.95 12.84 8.95
C VAL A 133 -2.23 13.61 7.66
N ARG A 134 -3.24 13.18 6.88
CA ARG A 134 -3.53 13.71 5.54
C ARG A 134 -3.72 15.22 5.53
N ASP A 135 -4.54 15.75 6.44
CA ASP A 135 -4.81 17.19 6.52
C ASP A 135 -3.56 18.00 6.87
N LYS A 136 -2.65 17.43 7.68
CA LYS A 136 -1.38 18.08 8.00
C LYS A 136 -0.44 18.08 6.80
N TYR A 137 -0.42 16.98 6.03
CA TYR A 137 0.37 16.86 4.82
C TYR A 137 -0.07 17.87 3.75
N VAL A 138 -1.38 18.04 3.53
CA VAL A 138 -1.90 18.95 2.48
C VAL A 138 -1.68 20.43 2.82
N ARG A 139 -1.60 20.78 4.11
CA ARG A 139 -1.46 22.19 4.56
C ARG A 139 -0.01 22.71 4.58
N HIS A 140 0.99 21.87 4.34
CA HIS A 140 2.42 22.20 4.39
C HIS A 140 3.13 21.68 3.14
#